data_AF-X0Y3G4-F1
#
_entry.id   AF-X0Y3G4-F1
#
_cell.length_a   1.000
_cell.length_b   1.000
_cell.length_c   1.000
_cell.angle_alpha   90.00
_cell.angle_beta   90.00
_cell.angle_gamma   90.00
#
_symmetry.space_group_name_H-M   'P 1'
#
loop_
_entity.id
_entity.type
_entity.pdbx_description
1 polymer ?
#
loop_
_entity_poly.entity_id
_entity_poly.type
_entity_poly.pdbx_seq_one_letter_code
_entity_poly.pdbx_strand_id
1 'polypeptide(L)'
;AQKSDVVVVNAYPQADQDIDWWGAQESVREGGTAVAVHHFAMGRALLHYRGEQMGAPWRRMQSYPQKRWPVEQAGNIIVYADRLSKRHMLAYSDKVEWLTDWASVLRRLMEIHGEEASVAVYPSGKLQFDSAKNPLSV
;
A
#
# COMPACT_ATOMS: atom_id res chain seq x y z
N ALA A 1 15.54 12.38 -7.11
CA ALA A 1 15.85 12.24 -5.68
C ALA A 1 16.47 10.87 -5.42
N GLN A 2 17.33 10.74 -4.42
CA GLN A 2 17.84 9.44 -3.97
C GLN A 2 16.64 8.60 -3.48
N LYS A 3 16.51 7.39 -4.00
CA LYS A 3 15.43 6.46 -3.63
C LYS A 3 15.75 5.86 -2.25
N SER A 4 14.72 5.57 -1.46
CA SER A 4 14.83 5.04 -0.10
C SER A 4 14.75 3.51 -0.05
N ASP A 5 15.37 2.90 0.95
CA ASP A 5 15.28 1.46 1.25
C ASP A 5 13.85 1.06 1.61
N VAL A 6 13.21 1.89 2.42
CA VAL A 6 11.84 1.71 2.90
C VAL A 6 11.01 2.94 2.54
N VAL A 7 9.80 2.73 2.02
CA VAL A 7 8.82 3.80 1.86
C VAL A 7 7.52 3.45 2.57
N VAL A 8 7.09 4.34 3.46
CA VAL A 8 5.82 4.22 4.19
C VAL A 8 4.79 5.14 3.56
N VAL A 9 3.66 4.59 3.11
CA VAL A 9 2.51 5.36 2.62
C VAL A 9 1.33 5.18 3.56
N ASN A 10 0.67 6.27 3.95
CA ASN A 10 -0.56 6.20 4.73
C ASN A 10 -1.77 6.43 3.82
N ALA A 11 -2.72 5.50 3.85
CA ALA A 11 -3.94 5.56 3.05
C ALA A 11 -4.93 6.65 3.53
N TYR A 12 -4.75 7.20 4.74
CA TYR A 12 -5.54 8.33 5.23
C TYR A 12 -5.43 9.57 4.31
N PRO A 13 -6.50 10.36 4.10
CA PRO A 13 -7.85 10.22 4.68
C PRO A 13 -8.80 9.29 3.92
N GLN A 14 -8.49 8.94 2.67
CA GLN A 14 -9.39 8.17 1.79
C GLN A 14 -9.08 6.68 1.79
N ALA A 15 -8.81 6.11 2.98
CA ALA A 15 -8.49 4.68 3.11
C ALA A 15 -9.67 3.78 2.69
N ASP A 16 -10.89 4.33 2.68
CA ASP A 16 -12.09 3.69 2.16
C ASP A 16 -12.05 3.47 0.64
N GLN A 17 -11.20 4.19 -0.11
CA GLN A 17 -11.06 4.10 -1.57
C GLN A 17 -9.96 3.14 -2.06
N ASP A 18 -9.24 2.47 -1.17
CA ASP A 18 -7.97 1.71 -1.37
C ASP A 18 -6.71 2.52 -1.01
N ILE A 19 -5.60 1.80 -0.92
CA ILE A 19 -4.27 2.34 -0.64
C ILE A 19 -3.72 3.05 -1.88
N ASP A 20 -3.23 4.28 -1.69
CA ASP A 20 -2.44 4.96 -2.70
C ASP A 20 -0.96 4.63 -2.56
N TRP A 21 -0.40 4.02 -3.61
CA TRP A 21 0.98 3.54 -3.63
C TRP A 21 1.93 4.48 -4.39
N TRP A 22 1.45 5.60 -4.95
CA TRP A 22 2.27 6.43 -5.83
C TRP A 22 3.58 6.88 -5.16
N GLY A 23 3.55 7.28 -3.88
CA GLY A 23 4.74 7.70 -3.15
C GLY A 23 5.78 6.58 -3.05
N ALA A 24 5.34 5.34 -2.84
CA ALA A 24 6.22 4.17 -2.86
C ALA A 24 6.72 3.88 -4.29
N GLN A 25 5.86 3.94 -5.30
CA GLN A 25 6.24 3.77 -6.71
C GLN A 25 7.30 4.78 -7.15
N GLU A 26 7.27 6.00 -6.62
CA GLU A 26 8.20 7.07 -6.97
C GLU A 26 9.45 7.15 -6.08
N SER A 27 9.48 6.47 -4.93
CA SER A 27 10.57 6.70 -3.98
C SER A 27 11.24 5.44 -3.45
N VAL A 28 10.66 4.26 -3.63
CA VAL A 28 11.34 3.03 -3.21
C VAL A 28 12.42 2.66 -4.23
N ARG A 29 13.59 2.25 -3.74
CA ARG A 29 14.64 1.70 -4.60
C ARG A 29 14.27 0.30 -5.09
N GLU A 30 15.00 -0.18 -6.08
CA GLU A 30 14.90 -1.56 -6.52
C GLU A 30 15.24 -2.53 -5.38
N GLY A 31 14.38 -3.54 -5.18
CA GLY A 31 14.48 -4.50 -4.09
C GLY A 31 14.15 -3.95 -2.70
N GLY A 32 13.73 -2.68 -2.60
CA GLY A 32 13.32 -2.05 -1.33
C GLY A 32 11.99 -2.58 -0.78
N THR A 33 11.52 -2.00 0.32
CA THR A 33 10.23 -2.36 0.94
C THR A 33 9.23 -1.21 0.89
N ALA A 34 8.06 -1.49 0.33
CA ALA A 34 6.92 -0.58 0.41
C ALA A 34 6.00 -1.00 1.57
N VAL A 35 5.69 -0.08 2.47
CA VAL A 35 4.81 -0.29 3.62
C VAL A 35 3.59 0.59 3.45
N ALA A 36 2.39 0.03 3.53
CA ALA A 36 1.16 0.81 3.59
C ALA A 36 0.54 0.74 4.98
N VAL A 37 0.18 1.90 5.53
CA VAL A 37 -0.69 2.02 6.70
C VAL A 37 -2.12 2.17 6.21
N HIS A 38 -2.97 1.18 6.50
CA HIS A 38 -4.36 1.15 6.07
C HIS A 38 -5.28 0.91 7.27
N HIS A 39 -5.77 2.00 7.85
CA HIS A 39 -6.65 1.95 9.02
C HIS A 39 -8.09 2.20 8.60
N PHE A 40 -8.72 1.17 8.04
CA PHE A 40 -10.16 1.20 7.78
C PHE A 40 -10.75 -0.20 7.96
N ALA A 41 -11.47 -0.40 9.08
CA ALA A 41 -11.93 -1.71 9.52
C ALA A 41 -12.77 -2.47 8.47
N MET A 42 -13.46 -1.75 7.58
CA MET A 42 -14.28 -2.35 6.53
C MET A 42 -13.50 -2.71 5.25
N GLY A 43 -12.19 -2.42 5.18
CA GLY A 43 -11.34 -2.66 4.01
C GLY A 43 -11.37 -1.53 2.97
N ARG A 44 -11.86 -1.80 1.75
CA ARG A 44 -11.96 -0.80 0.69
C ARG A 44 -13.26 -0.91 -0.10
N ALA A 45 -13.67 0.20 -0.72
CA ALA A 45 -14.79 0.33 -1.62
C ALA A 45 -16.09 -0.28 -1.06
N LEU A 46 -16.42 0.07 0.20
CA LEU A 46 -17.67 -0.33 0.82
C LEU A 46 -18.81 0.66 0.50
N LEU A 47 -18.50 1.97 0.51
CA LEU A 47 -19.50 3.05 0.40
C LEU A 47 -19.87 3.37 -1.05
N HIS A 48 -19.01 3.06 -2.03
CA HIS A 48 -19.30 3.26 -3.44
C HIS A 48 -20.19 2.13 -3.97
N TYR A 49 -21.34 2.53 -4.52
CA TYR A 49 -22.44 1.68 -4.95
C TYR A 49 -21.98 0.37 -5.60
N ARG A 50 -22.76 -0.70 -5.34
CA ARG A 50 -22.74 -2.02 -6.00
C ARG A 50 -22.46 -2.00 -7.52
N GLY A 51 -22.66 -0.88 -8.22
CA GLY A 51 -22.37 -0.67 -9.64
C GLY A 51 -20.90 -0.78 -10.04
N GLU A 52 -19.95 -0.28 -9.25
CA GLU A 52 -18.50 -0.43 -9.55
C GLU A 52 -17.98 -1.85 -9.26
N GLN A 53 -18.82 -2.69 -8.65
CA GLN A 53 -18.56 -4.11 -8.41
C GLN A 53 -19.21 -5.02 -9.46
N MET A 54 -19.74 -4.48 -10.57
CA MET A 54 -20.06 -5.25 -11.77
C MET A 54 -18.78 -6.02 -12.20
N GLY A 55 -18.75 -7.33 -11.94
CA GLY A 55 -17.54 -8.16 -12.12
C GLY A 55 -16.93 -8.74 -10.85
N ALA A 56 -17.16 -8.14 -9.68
CA ALA A 56 -16.61 -8.65 -8.41
C ALA A 56 -17.17 -10.05 -8.01
N PRO A 57 -18.45 -10.38 -8.25
CA PRO A 57 -18.94 -11.76 -8.08
C PRO A 57 -18.19 -12.74 -9.00
N TRP A 58 -17.93 -12.35 -10.26
CA TRP A 58 -17.20 -13.15 -11.24
C TRP A 58 -15.73 -13.36 -10.83
N ARG A 59 -15.03 -12.30 -10.39
CA ARG A 59 -13.67 -12.40 -9.86
C ARG A 59 -13.60 -13.31 -8.62
N ARG A 60 -14.60 -13.25 -7.74
CA ARG A 60 -14.68 -14.13 -6.57
C ARG A 60 -14.84 -15.60 -6.98
N MET A 61 -15.69 -15.90 -7.96
CA MET A 61 -15.86 -17.26 -8.50
C MET A 61 -14.59 -17.78 -9.19
N GLN A 62 -13.78 -16.90 -9.75
CA GLN A 62 -12.48 -17.22 -10.36
C GLN A 62 -11.30 -17.16 -9.38
N SER A 63 -11.55 -17.08 -8.06
CA SER A 63 -10.50 -16.99 -7.04
C SER A 63 -9.52 -15.80 -7.22
N TYR A 64 -10.02 -14.67 -7.75
CA TYR A 64 -9.27 -13.43 -7.96
C TYR A 64 -8.01 -13.65 -8.85
N PRO A 65 -8.18 -13.87 -10.16
CA PRO A 65 -7.08 -14.27 -11.05
C PRO A 65 -6.02 -13.17 -11.26
N GLN A 66 -6.35 -11.90 -10.97
CA GLN A 66 -5.47 -10.74 -11.16
C GLN A 66 -5.15 -10.11 -9.80
N LYS A 67 -4.28 -10.76 -9.03
CA LYS A 67 -3.79 -10.24 -7.76
C LYS A 67 -2.71 -9.18 -7.99
N ARG A 68 -2.88 -8.00 -7.40
CA ARG A 68 -2.01 -6.84 -7.61
C ARG A 68 -0.70 -6.95 -6.83
N TRP A 69 0.42 -6.69 -7.50
CA TRP A 69 1.67 -6.28 -6.87
C TRP A 69 1.81 -4.76 -7.09
N PRO A 70 1.53 -3.92 -6.08
CA PRO A 70 1.26 -2.51 -6.33
C PRO A 70 2.50 -1.66 -6.62
N VAL A 71 3.69 -2.14 -6.26
CA VAL A 71 4.96 -1.43 -6.44
C VAL A 71 5.94 -2.39 -7.11
N GLU A 72 6.07 -2.29 -8.44
CA GLU A 72 6.77 -3.29 -9.26
C GLU A 72 8.22 -3.52 -8.84
N GLN A 73 8.94 -2.45 -8.52
CA GLN A 73 10.35 -2.52 -8.14
C GLN A 73 10.59 -2.93 -6.68
N ALA A 74 9.55 -3.01 -5.84
CA ALA A 74 9.70 -3.40 -4.45
C ALA A 74 10.00 -4.91 -4.37
N GLY A 75 10.99 -5.28 -3.57
CA GLY A 75 11.27 -6.68 -3.24
C GLY A 75 10.26 -7.24 -2.23
N ASN A 76 9.76 -6.38 -1.34
CA ASN A 76 8.79 -6.74 -0.31
C ASN A 76 7.70 -5.67 -0.20
N ILE A 77 6.48 -6.10 0.10
CA ILE A 77 5.34 -5.21 0.32
C ILE A 77 4.63 -5.64 1.59
N ILE A 78 4.49 -4.70 2.52
CA ILE A 78 3.84 -4.91 3.82
C ILE A 78 2.61 -3.99 3.89
N VAL A 79 1.48 -4.53 4.32
CA VAL A 79 0.30 -3.73 4.69
C VAL A 79 0.06 -3.87 6.19
N TYR A 80 0.16 -2.74 6.88
CA TYR A 80 -0.22 -2.61 8.28
C TYR A 80 -1.68 -2.15 8.38
N ALA A 81 -2.51 -2.93 9.06
CA ALA A 81 -3.90 -2.61 9.32
C ALA A 81 -4.37 -3.19 10.66
N ASP A 82 -5.05 -2.39 11.49
CA ASP A 82 -5.57 -2.85 12.79
C ASP A 82 -6.57 -4.03 12.67
N ARG A 83 -7.26 -4.14 11.53
CA ARG A 83 -8.17 -5.25 11.21
C ARG A 83 -8.01 -5.67 9.76
N LEU A 84 -7.90 -6.97 9.54
CA LEU A 84 -7.75 -7.55 8.21
C LEU A 84 -9.11 -7.71 7.52
N SER A 85 -9.20 -7.21 6.29
CA SER A 85 -10.34 -7.47 5.40
C SER A 85 -9.96 -8.50 4.35
N LYS A 86 -10.54 -9.71 4.43
CA LYS A 86 -10.25 -10.79 3.47
C LYS A 86 -10.48 -10.36 2.01
N ARG A 87 -11.52 -9.54 1.78
CA ARG A 87 -11.81 -8.98 0.46
C ARG A 87 -10.69 -8.06 -0.03
N HIS A 88 -10.10 -7.27 0.86
CA HIS A 88 -8.99 -6.38 0.51
C HIS A 88 -7.72 -7.19 0.24
N MET A 89 -7.39 -8.15 1.09
CA MET A 89 -6.25 -9.06 0.91
C MET A 89 -6.30 -9.80 -0.43
N LEU A 90 -7.47 -10.32 -0.81
CA LEU A 90 -7.65 -11.06 -2.07
C LEU A 90 -7.42 -10.22 -3.33
N ALA A 91 -7.35 -8.89 -3.22
CA ALA A 91 -6.99 -8.03 -4.34
C ALA A 91 -5.47 -7.91 -4.56
N TYR A 92 -4.66 -8.30 -3.58
CA TYR A 92 -3.21 -8.22 -3.62
C TYR A 92 -2.60 -9.60 -3.82
N SER A 93 -1.35 -9.62 -4.32
CA SER A 93 -0.55 -10.84 -4.44
C SER A 93 -0.44 -11.55 -3.09
N ASP A 94 -0.39 -12.88 -3.09
CA ASP A 94 -0.18 -13.67 -1.87
C ASP A 94 1.20 -13.44 -1.24
N LYS A 95 2.11 -12.78 -1.98
CA LYS A 95 3.41 -12.33 -1.48
C LYS A 95 3.35 -11.07 -0.62
N VAL A 96 2.21 -10.36 -0.59
CA VAL A 96 2.04 -9.18 0.26
C VAL A 96 1.85 -9.63 1.70
N GLU A 97 2.70 -9.15 2.60
CA GLU A 97 2.62 -9.44 4.03
C GLU A 97 1.59 -8.51 4.69
N TRP A 98 0.65 -9.09 5.45
CA TRP A 98 -0.37 -8.32 6.18
C TRP A 98 -0.11 -8.45 7.67
N LEU A 99 0.16 -7.33 8.33
CA LEU A 99 0.48 -7.26 9.75
C LEU A 99 -0.54 -6.39 10.48
N THR A 100 -0.90 -6.79 11.69
CA THR A 100 -1.89 -6.08 12.51
C THR A 100 -1.28 -5.32 13.67
N ASP A 101 0.05 -5.31 13.76
CA ASP A 101 0.81 -4.68 14.83
C ASP A 101 2.02 -3.96 14.24
N TRP A 102 2.19 -2.69 14.63
CA TRP A 102 3.28 -1.86 14.10
C TRP A 102 4.66 -2.34 14.57
N ALA A 103 4.77 -2.87 15.78
CA ALA A 103 6.05 -3.39 16.27
C ALA A 103 6.54 -4.59 15.43
N SER A 104 5.61 -5.40 14.92
CA SER A 104 5.89 -6.48 13.97
C SER A 104 6.37 -5.96 12.62
N VAL A 105 5.81 -4.85 12.13
CA VAL A 105 6.29 -4.17 10.91
C VAL A 105 7.73 -3.71 11.10
N LEU A 106 8.03 -3.01 12.20
CA LEU A 106 9.38 -2.51 12.47
C LEU A 106 10.40 -3.64 12.56
N ARG A 107 10.05 -4.73 13.25
CA ARG A 107 10.91 -5.92 13.34
C ARG A 107 11.20 -6.51 11.97
N ARG A 108 10.17 -6.63 11.13
CA ARG A 108 10.30 -7.16 9.77
C ARG A 108 11.20 -6.28 8.90
N LEU A 109 11.05 -4.96 9.01
CA LEU A 109 11.91 -4.01 8.29
C LEU A 109 13.37 -4.11 8.75
N MET A 110 13.58 -4.25 10.06
CA MET A 110 14.91 -4.42 10.65
C MET A 110 15.59 -5.70 10.17
N GLU A 111 14.85 -6.81 10.09
CA GLU A 111 15.35 -8.10 9.56
C GLU A 111 15.77 -8.00 8.09
N ILE A 112 15.06 -7.20 7.28
CA ILE A 112 15.29 -7.10 5.84
C ILE A 112 16.42 -6.11 5.51
N HIS A 113 16.43 -4.94 6.14
CA HIS A 113 17.31 -3.82 5.75
C HIS A 113 18.38 -3.44 6.79
N GLY A 114 18.23 -3.88 8.05
CA GLY A 114 19.10 -3.45 9.15
C GLY A 114 18.75 -2.06 9.71
N GLU A 115 19.58 -1.58 10.64
CA GLU A 115 19.35 -0.34 11.40
C GLU A 115 19.59 0.96 10.59
N GLU A 116 20.46 0.89 9.58
CA GLU A 116 20.90 2.06 8.79
C GLU A 116 20.03 2.31 7.54
N ALA A 117 18.84 1.70 7.48
CA ALA A 117 17.95 1.81 6.34
C ALA A 117 17.40 3.23 6.17
N SER A 118 17.49 3.76 4.95
CA SER A 118 16.88 5.04 4.62
C SER A 118 15.36 4.90 4.46
N VAL A 119 14.59 5.81 5.07
CA VAL A 119 13.13 5.75 5.09
C VAL A 119 12.52 7.04 4.54
N ALA A 120 11.61 6.91 3.57
CA ALA A 120 10.72 7.99 3.16
C ALA A 120 9.30 7.74 3.69
N VAL A 121 8.64 8.79 4.17
CA VAL A 121 7.28 8.70 4.73
C VAL A 121 6.36 9.64 3.98
N TYR A 122 5.21 9.11 3.58
CA TYR A 122 4.09 9.80 2.95
C TYR A 122 2.90 9.76 3.93
N PRO A 123 2.78 10.75 4.83
CA PRO A 123 1.77 10.75 5.89
C PRO A 123 0.33 10.78 5.36
N SER A 124 0.12 11.20 4.12
CA SER A 124 -1.17 11.14 3.44
C SER A 124 -0.95 10.94 1.95
N GLY A 125 -0.85 9.67 1.53
CA GLY A 125 -0.60 9.33 0.14
C GLY A 125 -1.64 9.93 -0.81
N LYS A 126 -2.89 10.07 -0.37
CA LYS A 126 -3.99 10.61 -1.19
C LYS A 126 -3.97 12.14 -1.38
N LEU A 127 -3.34 12.88 -0.47
CA LEU A 127 -3.28 14.35 -0.53
C LEU A 127 -1.93 14.86 -1.06
N GLN A 128 -0.88 14.06 -0.94
CA GLN A 128 0.44 14.41 -1.42
C GLN A 128 0.52 14.22 -2.95
N PHE A 129 1.35 15.02 -3.59
CA PHE A 129 1.63 14.95 -5.01
C PHE A 129 3.10 15.24 -5.27
N ASP A 130 3.58 14.83 -6.44
CA ASP A 130 4.91 15.21 -6.92
C ASP A 130 4.85 16.60 -7.54
N SER A 131 5.45 17.58 -6.87
CA SER A 131 5.52 18.97 -7.34
C SER A 131 6.38 19.15 -8.60
N ALA A 132 7.32 18.23 -8.88
CA ALA A 132 8.07 18.26 -10.12
C ALA A 132 7.20 17.85 -11.33
N LYS A 133 6.22 16.96 -11.11
CA LYS A 133 5.27 16.52 -12.14
C LYS A 133 4.02 17.41 -12.22
N ASN A 134 3.60 17.97 -11.09
CA ASN A 134 2.44 18.85 -10.98
C ASN A 134 2.89 20.17 -10.33
N PRO A 135 3.63 21.02 -11.06
CA PRO A 135 4.10 22.28 -10.51
C PRO A 135 2.89 23.14 -10.14
N LEU A 136 2.86 23.61 -8.89
CA LEU A 136 1.91 24.64 -8.50
C LEU A 136 2.40 25.97 -9.08
N SER A 137 1.67 26.51 -10.06
CA SER A 137 1.86 27.90 -10.46
C SER A 137 1.41 28.79 -9.30
N VAL A 138 2.35 29.43 -8.62
CA VAL A 138 2.09 30.47 -7.63
C VAL A 138 1.86 31.80 -8.34
#